data_AF-A0A0F8Y416-F1
#
_entry.id   AF-A0A0F8Y416-F1
#
_cell.length_a   1.000
_cell.length_b   1.000
_cell.length_c   1.000
_cell.angle_alpha   90.00
_cell.angle_beta   90.00
_cell.angle_gamma   90.00
#
_symmetry.space_group_name_H-M   'P 1'
#
loop_
_entity.id
_entity.type
_entity.pdbx_description
1 polymer ?
#
loop_
_entity_poly.entity_id
_entity_poly.type
_entity_poly.pdbx_seq_one_letter_code
_entity_poly.pdbx_strand_id
1 'polypeptide(L)' 'MKMNEYDVKRLGLILALQAEIEGMKVENLVREQDNLAVAYDNNQFQYVAEQLRELSYAHNEQL' A
#
# COMPACT_ATOMS: atom_id res chain seq x y z
N MET A 1 -26.69 0.79 -0.12
CA MET A 1 -25.87 0.89 1.11
C MET A 1 -25.15 2.23 1.07
N LYS A 2 -25.27 3.07 2.10
CA LYS A 2 -24.61 4.39 2.14
C LYS A 2 -23.24 4.19 2.80
N MET A 3 -22.15 4.66 2.18
CA MET A 3 -20.82 4.66 2.81
C MET A 3 -20.90 5.41 4.13
N ASN A 4 -20.43 4.78 5.21
CA ASN A 4 -20.34 5.39 6.53
C ASN A 4 -18.92 5.91 6.81
N GLU A 5 -18.72 6.52 7.97
CA GLU A 5 -17.42 7.10 8.37
C GLU A 5 -16.28 6.07 8.33
N TYR A 6 -16.53 4.82 8.73
CA TYR A 6 -15.53 3.75 8.70
C TYR A 6 -15.18 3.34 7.27
N ASP A 7 -16.14 3.33 6.35
CA ASP A 7 -15.88 3.04 4.94
C ASP A 7 -14.97 4.11 4.31
N VAL A 8 -15.17 5.38 4.67
CA VAL A 8 -14.32 6.50 4.21
C VAL A 8 -12.90 6.37 4.78
N LYS A 9 -12.76 6.09 6.08
CA LYS A 9 -11.45 5.88 6.72
C LYS A 9 -10.70 4.70 6.10
N ARG A 10 -11.38 3.56 5.93
CA ARG A 10 -10.80 2.37 5.30
C ARG A 10 -10.34 2.67 3.88
N LEU A 11 -11.17 3.35 3.08
CA LEU A 11 -10.79 3.75 1.73
C LEU A 11 -9.56 4.67 1.72
N GLY A 12 -9.48 5.64 2.63
CA GLY A 12 -8.30 6.51 2.76
C GLY A 12 -7.02 5.73 3.05
N LEU A 13 -7.09 4.76 3.97
CA LEU A 13 -5.95 3.90 4.31
C LEU A 13 -5.56 2.97 3.16
N ILE A 14 -6.53 2.40 2.43
CA ILE A 14 -6.28 1.60 1.21
C ILE A 14 -5.53 2.44 0.17
N LEU A 15 -6.01 3.66 -0.10
CA LEU A 15 -5.41 4.56 -1.08
C LEU A 15 -3.98 4.96 -0.68
N ALA A 16 -3.72 5.16 0.61
CA ALA A 16 -2.38 5.46 1.11
C ALA A 16 -1.41 4.29 0.86
N LEU A 17 -1.82 3.04 1.16
CA LEU A 17 -1.00 1.85 0.89
C LEU A 17 -0.76 1.63 -0.61
N GLN A 18 -1.76 1.92 -1.46
CA GLN A 18 -1.60 1.86 -2.91
C GLN A 18 -0.61 2.92 -3.41
N ALA A 19 -0.68 4.14 -2.89
CA ALA A 19 0.27 5.20 -3.24
C ALA A 19 1.71 4.85 -2.84
N GLU A 20 1.90 4.19 -1.68
CA GLU A 20 3.21 3.67 -1.26
C GLU A 20 3.77 2.65 -2.26
N ILE A 21 2.95 1.67 -2.67
CA ILE A 21 3.35 0.66 -3.66
C ILE A 21 3.77 1.31 -4.98
N GLU A 22 3.02 2.32 -5.46
CA GLU A 22 3.39 3.05 -6.67
C GLU A 22 4.69 3.86 -6.49
N GLY A 23 4.89 4.49 -5.32
CA GLY A 23 6.15 5.14 -4.97
C GLY A 23 7.35 4.17 -5.01
N MET A 24 7.20 2.98 -4.43
CA MET A 24 8.23 1.93 -4.44
C MET A 24 8.58 1.48 -5.86
N LYS A 25 7.57 1.30 -6.74
CA LYS A 25 7.79 0.96 -8.14
C LYS A 25 8.54 2.05 -8.90
N VAL A 26 8.14 3.30 -8.72
CA VAL A 26 8.78 4.45 -9.37
C VAL A 26 10.23 4.57 -8.92
N GLU A 27 10.51 4.42 -7.63
CA GLU A 27 11.88 4.50 -7.10
C GLU A 27 12.78 3.38 -7.66
N ASN A 28 12.26 2.15 -7.73
CA ASN A 28 12.99 1.06 -8.37
C ASN A 28 13.26 1.37 -9.85
N LEU A 29 12.29 1.90 -10.59
CA LEU A 29 12.46 2.27 -11.99
C LEU A 29 13.52 3.36 -12.18
N VAL A 30 13.52 4.40 -11.33
CA VAL A 30 14.54 5.46 -11.36
C VAL A 30 15.94 4.88 -11.09
N ARG A 31 16.07 4.01 -10.08
CA ARG A 31 17.33 3.33 -9.79
C ARG A 31 17.82 2.44 -10.92
N GLU A 32 16.92 1.69 -11.55
CA GLU A 32 17.24 0.88 -12.72
C GLU A 32 17.75 1.73 -13.90
N GLN A 33 17.14 2.90 -14.14
CA GLN A 33 17.61 3.85 -15.16
C GLN A 33 19.04 4.35 -14.89
N ASP A 34 19.39 4.49 -13.62
CA ASP A 34 20.73 4.91 -13.17
C ASP A 34 21.72 3.73 -13.03
N ASN A 35 21.35 2.51 -13.46
CA ASN A 35 22.12 1.26 -13.25
C ASN A 35 22.46 0.98 -11.77
N LEU A 36 21.59 1.41 -10.87
CA LEU A 36 21.67 1.13 -9.43
C LEU A 36 20.86 -0.12 -9.10
N ALA A 37 21.20 -0.75 -7.97
CA ALA A 37 20.38 -1.81 -7.41
C ALA A 37 19.00 -1.26 -6.99
N VAL A 38 17.96 -2.07 -7.17
CA VAL A 38 16.61 -1.77 -6.68
C VAL A 38 16.62 -1.58 -5.16
N ALA A 39 15.80 -0.66 -4.68
CA ALA A 39 15.68 -0.39 -3.25
C ALA A 39 14.67 -1.28 -2.55
N TYR A 40 13.64 -1.70 -3.28
CA TYR A 40 12.55 -2.50 -2.77
C TYR A 40 12.51 -3.84 -3.51
N ASP A 41 12.63 -4.93 -2.76
CA ASP A 41 12.49 -6.28 -3.26
C ASP A 41 11.10 -6.83 -2.92
N ASN A 42 10.87 -8.10 -3.28
CA ASN A 42 9.58 -8.77 -3.08
C ASN A 42 9.12 -8.74 -1.62
N ASN A 43 10.01 -8.76 -0.63
CA ASN A 43 9.63 -8.75 0.77
C ASN A 43 8.94 -7.44 1.16
N GLN A 44 9.44 -6.29 0.68
CA GLN A 44 8.80 -5.01 0.97
C GLN A 44 7.43 -4.91 0.27
N PHE A 45 7.32 -5.39 -0.98
CA PHE A 45 6.02 -5.42 -1.66
C PHE A 45 5.02 -6.34 -0.96
N GLN A 46 5.45 -7.53 -0.52
CA GLN A 46 4.60 -8.46 0.22
C GLN A 46 4.17 -7.88 1.58
N TYR A 47 5.05 -7.15 2.25
CA TYR A 47 4.73 -6.48 3.51
C TYR A 47 3.59 -5.45 3.35
N VAL A 48 3.61 -4.62 2.31
CA VAL A 48 2.54 -3.66 2.05
C VAL A 48 1.26 -4.35 1.56
N ALA A 49 1.38 -5.42 0.77
CA ALA A 49 0.25 -6.23 0.35
C ALA A 49 -0.47 -6.92 1.53
N GLU A 50 0.28 -7.38 2.53
CA GLU A 50 -0.28 -7.96 3.74
C GLU A 50 -1.04 -6.92 4.56
N GLN A 51 -0.50 -5.71 4.74
CA GLN A 51 -1.22 -4.61 5.40
C GLN A 51 -2.53 -4.26 4.68
N LEU A 52 -2.53 -4.27 3.34
CA LEU A 52 -3.74 -4.05 2.55
C LEU A 52 -4.78 -5.15 2.80
N ARG A 53 -4.33 -6.40 2.91
CA ARG A 53 -5.18 -7.54 3.25
C ARG A 53 -5.77 -7.38 4.64
N GLU A 54 -4.95 -7.11 5.65
CA GLU A 54 -5.37 -6.91 7.03
C GLU A 54 -6.42 -5.79 7.13
N LEU A 55 -6.17 -4.64 6.51
CA LEU A 55 -7.09 -3.51 6.49
C LEU A 55 -8.44 -3.82 5.82
N SER A 56 -8.42 -4.66 4.78
CA SER A 56 -9.64 -5.09 4.06
C SER A 56 -10.52 -6.01 4.91
N TYR A 57 -9.91 -6.81 5.80
CA TYR A 57 -10.62 -7.71 6.71
C TYR A 57 -10.87 -7.11 8.10
N ALA A 58 -10.26 -5.97 8.44
CA ALA A 58 -10.40 -5.33 9.73
C ALA A 58 -11.85 -4.93 10.03
N HIS A 59 -12.33 -5.32 11.21
CA HIS A 59 -13.60 -4.83 11.73
C HIS A 59 -13.52 -3.32 12.01
N ASN A 60 -14.66 -2.63 12.01
CA ASN A 60 -14.69 -1.16 12.18
C ASN A 60 -14.06 -0.67 13.50
N GLU A 61 -14.06 -1.52 14.54
CA GLU A 61 -13.45 -1.24 15.85
C GLU A 61 -11.92 -1.43 15.85
N GLN A 62 -11.37 -2.03 14.79
CA GLN A 62 -9.95 -2.34 14.60
C GLN A 62 -9.30 -1.41 13.55
N LEU A 63 -10.06 -0.43 13.05
CA LEU A 63 -9.60 0.64 12.16
C LEU A 63 -8.92 1.77 12.94
#